data_AF-A0A9N9EA32-F1
#
_entry.id   AF-A0A9N9EA32-F1
#
_cell.length_a   1.000
_cell.length_b   1.000
_cell.length_c   1.000
_cell.angle_alpha   90.00
_cell.angle_beta   90.00
_cell.angle_gamma   90.00
#
_symmetry.space_group_name_H-M   'P 1'
#
loop_
_entity.id
_entity.type
_entity.pdbx_description
1 polymer ?
#
loop_
_entity_poly.entity_id
_entity_poly.type
_entity_poly.pdbx_seq_one_letter_code
_entity_poly.pdbx_strand_id
1 'polypeptide(L)'
;LSNFAPSAYLDPSAQLYLRENELFPPFYYMATFDIFAKTSSSTNQLLSPQELFALGRPLWDLLKPAEQKLLVLGGGITVPNWLKKPALAVLSSRISLDITAESHVSSELVAGFMGICVHVSEDQHQLLAFYPSEPILAEAAASLMQCERVFGKLLSFLLDALQTGYVKPGYCGELVAHLLLTIAWDQATKNKEILSLHNNKALGYTKDQKNYEDEIQGLPHTQRLANGLLAFTHFIPLTITYTPTQTELRSLFIRFAAVICKHNQAGVDLILPVWLVLVQDGSNHISSDLMSYFLIQIKNWNKFYDDDWPASATSKLSKKYVFKSESASTGEEGNLLPYLSLYLQLGAQKPKLQSLHIGKLARFKHKIKKEGKT
;
A
#
# COMPACT_ATOMS: atom_id res chain seq x y z
N LEU A 1 7.33 -28.40 17.48
CA LEU A 1 7.12 -27.15 18.23
C LEU A 1 8.30 -26.78 19.15
N SER A 2 9.17 -27.71 19.56
CA SER A 2 10.27 -27.41 20.51
C SER A 2 11.28 -26.37 20.00
N ASN A 3 11.53 -26.31 18.70
CA ASN A 3 12.51 -25.37 18.11
C ASN A 3 12.00 -23.93 18.00
N PHE A 4 10.68 -23.72 18.05
CA PHE A 4 10.04 -22.40 18.05
C PHE A 4 9.34 -22.07 19.37
N ALA A 5 9.46 -22.96 20.36
CA ALA A 5 8.98 -22.66 21.70
C ALA A 5 9.86 -21.53 22.27
N PRO A 6 9.27 -20.40 22.71
CA PRO A 6 10.04 -19.40 23.41
C PRO A 6 10.67 -20.05 24.65
N SER A 7 11.91 -19.68 24.97
CA SER A 7 12.50 -20.07 26.25
C SER A 7 11.59 -19.61 27.39
N ALA A 8 11.42 -20.40 28.45
CA ALA A 8 10.42 -20.13 29.50
C ALA A 8 10.49 -18.73 30.15
N TYR A 9 11.66 -18.07 30.13
CA TYR A 9 11.81 -16.69 30.62
C TYR A 9 11.29 -15.61 29.64
N LEU A 10 11.09 -15.95 28.37
CA LEU A 10 10.51 -15.12 27.30
C LEU A 10 9.04 -15.47 27.03
N ASP A 11 8.45 -16.38 27.81
CA ASP A 11 7.04 -16.75 27.74
C ASP A 11 6.26 -16.15 28.92
N PRO A 12 5.88 -14.86 28.88
CA PRO A 12 5.07 -14.24 29.94
C PRO A 12 3.65 -14.85 30.03
N SER A 13 3.18 -15.58 29.01
CA SER A 13 1.95 -16.39 29.12
C SER A 13 2.13 -17.55 30.11
N ALA A 14 3.33 -18.09 30.26
CA ALA A 14 3.63 -19.03 31.34
C ALA A 14 3.49 -18.38 32.74
N GLN A 15 3.72 -17.07 32.86
CA GLN A 15 3.50 -16.33 34.11
C GLN A 15 2.01 -16.09 34.42
N LEU A 16 1.13 -16.14 33.41
CA LEU A 16 -0.31 -16.01 33.63
C LEU A 16 -0.90 -17.25 34.32
N TYR A 17 -0.27 -18.42 34.27
CA TYR A 17 -0.67 -19.58 35.09
C TYR A 17 -0.51 -19.35 36.60
N LEU A 18 0.24 -18.31 37.02
CA LEU A 18 0.38 -17.92 38.44
C LEU A 18 -0.75 -16.99 38.91
N ARG A 19 -1.59 -16.50 38.00
CA ARG A 19 -2.82 -15.75 38.30
C ARG A 19 -3.99 -16.61 37.84
N GLU A 20 -5.08 -16.70 38.59
CA GLU A 20 -6.25 -17.54 38.28
C GLU A 20 -7.05 -17.05 37.04
N ASN A 21 -6.39 -16.50 36.03
CA ASN A 21 -7.01 -15.97 34.83
C ASN A 21 -6.99 -17.05 33.74
N GLU A 22 -8.16 -17.35 33.17
CA GLU A 22 -8.26 -18.20 31.98
C GLU A 22 -7.74 -17.46 30.75
N LEU A 23 -6.83 -18.10 30.00
CA LEU A 23 -6.40 -17.64 28.69
C LEU A 23 -7.45 -18.05 27.66
N PHE A 24 -7.90 -17.09 26.84
CA PHE A 24 -8.63 -17.44 25.63
C PHE A 24 -7.71 -18.23 24.68
N PRO A 25 -8.24 -19.24 23.96
CA PRO A 25 -7.47 -19.91 22.92
C PRO A 25 -6.99 -18.86 21.90
N PRO A 26 -5.76 -19.00 21.38
CA PRO A 26 -5.22 -18.00 20.46
C PRO A 26 -6.10 -17.87 19.22
N PHE A 27 -6.36 -16.63 18.78
CA PHE A 27 -7.05 -16.34 17.53
C PHE A 27 -6.06 -16.51 16.36
N TYR A 28 -5.70 -17.75 16.02
CA TYR A 28 -4.75 -18.05 14.93
C TYR A 28 -5.42 -18.44 13.61
N TYR A 29 -6.74 -18.66 13.60
CA TYR A 29 -7.43 -19.10 12.39
C TYR A 29 -7.68 -17.93 11.44
N MET A 30 -6.96 -17.89 10.31
CA MET A 30 -7.07 -16.82 9.32
C MET A 30 -8.50 -16.62 8.80
N ALA A 31 -9.35 -17.65 8.78
CA ALA A 31 -10.74 -17.50 8.31
C ALA A 31 -11.62 -16.67 9.27
N THR A 32 -11.11 -16.30 10.45
CA THR A 32 -11.80 -15.37 11.35
C THR A 32 -11.51 -13.90 11.01
N PHE A 33 -10.63 -13.63 10.05
CA PHE A 33 -10.40 -12.27 9.58
C PHE A 33 -11.68 -11.65 9.04
N ASP A 34 -11.89 -10.36 9.34
CA ASP A 34 -13.04 -9.57 8.90
C ASP A 34 -14.40 -10.19 9.32
N ILE A 35 -14.47 -11.11 10.29
CA ILE A 35 -15.72 -11.79 10.69
C ILE A 35 -16.80 -10.82 11.19
N PHE A 36 -16.39 -9.68 11.73
CA PHE A 36 -17.28 -8.61 12.20
C PHE A 36 -17.48 -7.51 11.17
N ALA A 37 -16.77 -7.55 10.04
CA ALA A 37 -16.91 -6.57 8.99
C ALA A 37 -18.32 -6.70 8.41
N LYS A 38 -19.10 -5.63 8.52
CA LYS A 38 -20.38 -5.57 7.83
C LYS A 38 -20.09 -5.59 6.34
N THR A 39 -20.75 -6.47 5.60
CA THR A 39 -20.83 -6.41 4.15
C THR A 39 -21.68 -5.20 3.77
N SER A 40 -21.14 -4.00 3.91
CA SER A 40 -21.77 -2.78 3.44
C SER A 40 -21.59 -2.69 1.92
N SER A 41 -22.23 -3.60 1.20
CA SER A 41 -22.33 -3.61 -0.26
C SER A 41 -23.21 -2.47 -0.80
N SER A 42 -23.83 -1.65 0.08
CA SER A 42 -24.88 -0.70 -0.31
C SER A 42 -24.67 0.75 0.15
N THR A 43 -23.65 1.09 0.95
CA THR A 43 -23.52 2.46 1.48
C THR A 43 -22.54 3.28 0.65
N ASN A 44 -22.99 4.42 0.11
CA ASN A 44 -22.14 5.44 -0.55
C ASN A 44 -21.31 6.24 0.47
N GLN A 45 -20.89 5.57 1.53
CA GLN A 45 -20.33 6.19 2.71
C GLN A 45 -18.99 5.54 3.01
N LEU A 46 -18.07 6.41 3.37
CA LEU A 46 -16.77 6.02 3.88
C LEU A 46 -16.97 5.35 5.23
N LEU A 47 -16.14 4.35 5.55
CA LEU A 47 -16.20 3.72 6.86
C LEU A 47 -15.87 4.75 7.94
N SER A 48 -16.66 4.72 9.02
CA SER A 48 -16.29 5.39 10.24
C SER A 48 -15.04 4.74 10.86
N PRO A 49 -14.25 5.47 11.67
CA PRO A 49 -13.10 4.89 12.36
C PRO A 49 -13.45 3.63 13.16
N GLN A 50 -14.65 3.56 13.73
CA GLN A 50 -15.14 2.41 14.49
C GLN A 50 -15.37 1.16 13.63
N GLU A 51 -15.75 1.33 12.36
CA GLU A 51 -15.95 0.23 11.43
C GLU A 51 -14.62 -0.33 10.90
N LEU A 52 -13.54 0.44 10.96
CA LEU A 52 -12.20 -0.07 10.63
C LEU A 52 -11.69 -1.12 11.62
N PHE A 53 -12.16 -1.07 12.87
CA PHE A 53 -11.86 -2.12 13.85
C PHE A 53 -12.49 -3.47 13.51
N ALA A 54 -13.49 -3.49 12.63
CA ALA A 54 -14.07 -4.74 12.16
C ALA A 54 -13.22 -5.41 11.05
N LEU A 55 -12.22 -4.70 10.52
CA LEU A 55 -11.33 -5.16 9.46
C LEU A 55 -9.98 -5.65 10.04
N GLY A 56 -9.65 -6.91 9.79
CA GLY A 56 -8.48 -7.61 10.29
C GLY A 56 -8.88 -8.70 11.29
N ARG A 57 -8.03 -8.90 12.30
CA ARG A 57 -8.32 -9.85 13.39
C ARG A 57 -9.56 -9.43 14.19
N PRO A 58 -10.41 -10.38 14.64
CA PRO A 58 -11.57 -10.11 15.49
C PRO A 58 -11.26 -9.30 16.75
N LEU A 59 -10.03 -9.41 17.24
CA LEU A 59 -9.54 -8.70 18.41
C LEU A 59 -9.67 -7.18 18.30
N TRP A 60 -9.54 -6.60 17.11
CA TRP A 60 -9.62 -5.14 16.93
C TRP A 60 -11.00 -4.62 17.32
N ASP A 61 -12.06 -5.29 16.86
CA ASP A 61 -13.45 -4.93 17.16
C ASP A 61 -13.76 -4.97 18.66
N LEU A 62 -13.11 -5.88 19.39
CA LEU A 62 -13.24 -6.01 20.85
C LEU A 62 -12.45 -4.93 21.61
N LEU A 63 -11.41 -4.36 21.00
CA LEU A 63 -10.54 -3.34 21.60
C LEU A 63 -10.94 -1.90 21.25
N LYS A 64 -12.13 -1.68 20.67
CA LYS A 64 -12.71 -0.38 20.28
C LYS A 64 -12.47 0.81 21.24
N PRO A 65 -12.38 0.66 22.59
CA PRO A 65 -12.12 1.80 23.47
C PRO A 65 -10.65 2.04 23.83
N ALA A 66 -9.69 1.26 23.32
CA ALA A 66 -8.29 1.28 23.79
C ALA A 66 -7.29 1.76 22.71
N GLU A 67 -7.46 2.99 22.20
CA GLU A 67 -6.47 3.67 21.34
C GLU A 67 -5.05 3.62 21.94
N GLN A 68 -4.94 3.60 23.28
CA GLN A 68 -3.66 3.55 23.99
C GLN A 68 -2.95 2.17 23.92
N LYS A 69 -3.64 1.07 23.58
CA LYS A 69 -3.02 -0.27 23.44
C LYS A 69 -2.54 -0.57 22.03
N LEU A 70 -3.05 0.14 21.02
CA LEU A 70 -2.66 -0.02 19.61
C LEU A 70 -1.28 0.56 19.28
N LEU A 71 -0.83 1.54 20.06
CA LEU A 71 0.56 2.02 20.07
C LEU A 71 1.57 0.97 20.52
N VAL A 72 1.10 -0.19 20.95
CA VAL A 72 1.95 -1.26 21.42
C VAL A 72 1.79 -2.48 20.53
N LEU A 73 2.52 -2.46 19.41
CA LEU A 73 2.98 -3.64 18.68
C LEU A 73 3.79 -4.61 19.58
N GLY A 74 3.56 -4.67 20.88
CA GLY A 74 4.32 -5.38 21.91
C GLY A 74 3.48 -5.79 23.12
N GLY A 75 2.16 -5.90 22.98
CA GLY A 75 1.28 -6.40 24.05
C GLY A 75 1.18 -5.54 25.33
N GLY A 76 1.28 -4.22 25.24
CA GLY A 76 1.18 -3.30 26.40
C GLY A 76 2.50 -2.85 27.03
N ILE A 77 3.66 -3.25 26.49
CA ILE A 77 4.97 -2.68 26.84
C ILE A 77 5.14 -1.27 26.23
N THR A 78 5.20 -0.23 27.07
CA THR A 78 5.60 1.13 26.69
C THR A 78 6.86 1.12 25.83
N VAL A 79 6.75 1.54 24.56
CA VAL A 79 7.90 1.68 23.65
C VAL A 79 8.72 2.88 24.13
N PRO A 80 9.85 2.71 24.85
CA PRO A 80 11.16 2.35 24.26
C PRO A 80 12.09 1.51 25.20
N ASN A 81 13.13 0.79 24.72
CA ASN A 81 14.50 1.34 24.68
C ASN A 81 15.56 0.51 23.87
N TRP A 82 15.32 0.09 22.61
CA TRP A 82 16.41 -0.28 21.64
C TRP A 82 15.95 -0.68 20.21
N LEU A 83 14.65 -0.87 19.99
CA LEU A 83 13.90 -0.92 18.72
C LEU A 83 14.46 -1.48 17.39
N LYS A 84 15.32 -2.51 17.34
CA LYS A 84 15.60 -3.22 16.06
C LYS A 84 14.38 -3.95 15.46
N LYS A 85 13.69 -4.77 16.26
CA LYS A 85 12.64 -5.70 15.83
C LYS A 85 11.24 -5.07 15.71
N PRO A 86 10.78 -4.23 16.67
CA PRO A 86 9.52 -3.51 16.51
C PRO A 86 9.54 -2.58 15.29
N ALA A 87 10.72 -2.11 14.87
CA ALA A 87 10.85 -1.32 13.65
C ALA A 87 10.42 -2.09 12.40
N LEU A 88 10.83 -3.36 12.29
CA LEU A 88 10.42 -4.22 11.17
C LEU A 88 8.92 -4.49 11.20
N ALA A 89 8.31 -4.67 12.38
CA ALA A 89 6.85 -4.81 12.49
C ALA A 89 6.10 -3.56 12.01
N VAL A 90 6.54 -2.37 12.44
CA VAL A 90 5.97 -1.08 12.00
C VAL A 90 6.06 -0.96 10.48
N LEU A 91 7.24 -1.21 9.91
CA LEU A 91 7.44 -1.12 8.46
C LEU A 91 6.66 -2.20 7.70
N SER A 92 6.66 -3.45 8.14
CA SER A 92 5.92 -4.54 7.51
C SER A 92 4.43 -4.26 7.43
N SER A 93 3.83 -3.65 8.45
CA SER A 93 2.42 -3.25 8.45
C SER A 93 2.06 -2.15 7.44
N ARG A 94 3.06 -1.43 6.91
CA ARG A 94 2.88 -0.27 6.00
C ARG A 94 3.33 -0.57 4.57
N ILE A 95 4.51 -1.16 4.42
CA ILE A 95 5.19 -1.30 3.12
C ILE A 95 5.40 -2.76 2.69
N SER A 96 4.84 -3.72 3.45
CA SER A 96 4.91 -5.16 3.17
C SER A 96 6.35 -5.66 2.95
N LEU A 97 7.14 -5.73 4.02
CA LEU A 97 8.49 -6.29 3.96
C LEU A 97 8.46 -7.81 3.74
N ASP A 98 9.35 -8.31 2.88
CA ASP A 98 9.61 -9.75 2.73
C ASP A 98 10.64 -10.19 3.77
N ILE A 99 10.15 -10.73 4.88
CA ILE A 99 10.98 -11.23 5.98
C ILE A 99 11.49 -12.63 5.62
N THR A 100 12.81 -12.83 5.72
CA THR A 100 13.45 -14.12 5.48
C THR A 100 12.98 -15.16 6.50
N ALA A 101 12.45 -16.29 6.00
CA ALA A 101 11.79 -17.31 6.81
C ALA A 101 12.75 -18.08 7.74
N GLU A 102 14.02 -18.18 7.34
CA GLU A 102 15.11 -18.80 8.09
C GLU A 102 15.62 -17.89 9.23
N SER A 103 15.15 -16.64 9.32
CA SER A 103 15.64 -15.72 10.34
C SER A 103 14.92 -15.92 11.68
N HIS A 104 15.68 -15.87 12.78
CA HIS A 104 15.10 -15.78 14.12
C HIS A 104 14.17 -14.56 14.29
N VAL A 105 14.38 -13.51 13.50
CA VAL A 105 13.52 -12.32 13.46
C VAL A 105 12.08 -12.69 13.14
N SER A 106 11.84 -13.64 12.23
CA SER A 106 10.50 -14.08 11.87
C SER A 106 9.72 -14.62 13.08
N SER A 107 10.35 -15.51 13.85
CA SER A 107 9.76 -16.08 15.08
C SER A 107 9.49 -15.00 16.13
N GLU A 108 10.40 -14.04 16.29
CA GLU A 108 10.25 -12.95 17.25
C GLU A 108 9.14 -11.96 16.85
N LEU A 109 8.98 -11.70 15.55
CA LEU A 109 7.88 -10.87 15.05
C LEU A 109 6.52 -11.49 15.37
N VAL A 110 6.40 -12.81 15.24
CA VAL A 110 5.18 -13.53 15.64
C VAL A 110 4.98 -13.52 17.15
N ALA A 111 6.03 -13.84 17.92
CA ALA A 111 5.93 -13.97 19.36
C ALA A 111 5.66 -12.64 20.08
N GLY A 112 6.26 -11.55 19.61
CA GLY A 112 6.28 -10.27 20.32
C GLY A 112 5.69 -9.09 19.55
N PHE A 113 5.53 -9.17 18.22
CA PHE A 113 5.24 -7.99 17.40
C PHE A 113 4.06 -8.14 16.45
N MET A 114 3.06 -8.93 16.85
CA MET A 114 1.78 -9.11 16.12
C MET A 114 1.92 -9.71 14.72
N GLY A 115 3.10 -10.23 14.35
CA GLY A 115 3.27 -10.99 13.12
C GLY A 115 2.42 -12.26 13.14
N ILE A 116 1.96 -12.69 11.97
CA ILE A 116 1.20 -13.93 11.83
C ILE A 116 2.10 -15.00 11.27
N CYS A 117 2.17 -16.12 11.96
CA CYS A 117 2.79 -17.33 11.44
C CYS A 117 1.85 -17.95 10.40
N VAL A 118 2.21 -17.85 9.13
CA VAL A 118 1.42 -18.42 8.01
C VAL A 118 1.86 -19.84 7.69
N HIS A 119 3.16 -20.11 7.86
CA HIS A 119 3.73 -21.42 7.55
C HIS A 119 4.93 -21.71 8.44
N VAL A 120 5.09 -22.98 8.80
CA VAL A 120 6.29 -23.54 9.42
C VAL A 120 6.71 -24.73 8.59
N SER A 121 7.99 -24.80 8.21
CA SER A 121 8.53 -25.92 7.45
C SER A 121 8.48 -27.23 8.26
N GLU A 122 8.46 -28.37 7.55
CA GLU A 122 8.41 -29.70 8.20
C GLU A 122 9.62 -29.97 9.11
N ASP A 123 10.80 -29.49 8.70
CA ASP A 123 12.05 -29.56 9.47
C ASP A 123 12.11 -28.55 10.63
N GLN A 124 11.10 -27.68 10.74
CA GLN A 124 10.96 -26.67 11.80
C GLN A 124 12.15 -25.70 11.89
N HIS A 125 12.76 -25.37 10.74
CA HIS A 125 13.81 -24.36 10.65
C HIS A 125 13.37 -23.07 9.97
N GLN A 126 12.25 -23.10 9.24
CA GLN A 126 11.70 -21.95 8.54
C GLN A 126 10.35 -21.58 9.13
N LEU A 127 10.17 -20.30 9.41
CA LEU A 127 8.91 -19.73 9.87
C LEU A 127 8.58 -18.54 8.97
N LEU A 128 7.44 -18.59 8.30
CA LEU A 128 6.97 -17.50 7.47
C LEU A 128 6.09 -16.56 8.31
N ALA A 129 6.65 -15.41 8.68
CA ALA A 129 5.91 -14.32 9.32
C ALA A 129 5.32 -13.37 8.27
N PHE A 130 4.06 -13.00 8.46
CA PHE A 130 3.33 -12.11 7.55
C PHE A 130 2.53 -11.07 8.34
N TYR A 131 2.37 -9.89 7.74
CA TYR A 131 1.49 -8.83 8.22
C TYR A 131 0.37 -8.63 7.21
N PRO A 132 -0.85 -9.14 7.47
CA PRO A 132 -1.97 -8.93 6.58
C PRO A 132 -2.44 -7.48 6.60
N SER A 133 -3.31 -7.16 5.65
CA SER A 133 -4.03 -5.89 5.62
C SER A 133 -4.91 -5.72 6.86
N GLU A 134 -4.46 -4.88 7.78
CA GLU A 134 -5.14 -4.54 9.02
C GLU A 134 -5.10 -3.02 9.16
N PRO A 135 -6.17 -2.31 8.71
CA PRO A 135 -6.15 -0.86 8.56
C PRO A 135 -5.77 -0.13 9.85
N ILE A 136 -6.27 -0.62 10.98
CA ILE A 136 -6.00 -0.08 12.31
C ILE A 136 -4.52 -0.24 12.72
N LEU A 137 -3.89 -1.36 12.36
CA LEU A 137 -2.46 -1.58 12.61
C LEU A 137 -1.60 -0.68 11.73
N ALA A 138 -1.98 -0.55 10.46
CA ALA A 138 -1.32 0.35 9.51
C ALA A 138 -1.47 1.84 9.90
N GLU A 139 -2.58 2.24 10.50
CA GLU A 139 -2.78 3.60 11.00
C GLU A 139 -1.94 3.88 12.26
N ALA A 140 -1.89 2.94 13.20
CA ALA A 140 -1.01 3.04 14.37
C ALA A 140 0.47 3.14 13.95
N ALA A 141 0.89 2.36 12.94
CA ALA A 141 2.22 2.44 12.37
C ALA A 141 2.48 3.79 11.67
N ALA A 142 1.49 4.37 10.97
CA ALA A 142 1.55 5.72 10.42
C ALA A 142 1.90 6.74 11.50
N SER A 143 1.15 6.70 12.60
CA SER A 143 1.30 7.61 13.73
C SER A 143 2.69 7.55 14.34
N LEU A 144 3.28 6.35 14.43
CA LEU A 144 4.67 6.17 14.87
C LEU A 144 5.69 6.74 13.86
N MET A 145 5.45 6.55 12.56
CA MET A 145 6.32 7.07 11.49
C MET A 145 6.29 8.60 11.37
N GLN A 146 5.25 9.27 11.86
CA GLN A 146 5.19 10.74 11.87
C GLN A 146 6.18 11.38 12.85
N CYS A 147 6.61 10.66 13.88
CA CYS A 147 7.62 11.13 14.82
C CYS A 147 9.02 11.02 14.20
N GLU A 148 9.63 12.16 13.86
CA GLU A 148 10.92 12.22 13.14
C GLU A 148 12.04 11.41 13.82
N ARG A 149 12.10 11.44 15.16
CA ARG A 149 13.08 10.66 15.95
C ARG A 149 12.87 9.15 15.81
N VAL A 150 11.61 8.71 15.76
CA VAL A 150 11.26 7.30 15.58
C VAL A 150 11.54 6.90 14.14
N PHE A 151 11.12 7.72 13.17
CA PHE A 151 11.30 7.48 11.75
C PHE A 151 12.78 7.31 11.36
N GLY A 152 13.68 8.17 11.82
CA GLY A 152 15.12 8.02 11.57
C GLY A 152 15.68 6.69 12.07
N LYS A 153 15.18 6.19 13.22
CA LYS A 153 15.54 4.86 13.74
C LYS A 153 14.96 3.74 12.89
N LEU A 154 13.68 3.83 12.49
CA LEU A 154 13.05 2.84 11.60
C LEU A 154 13.87 2.66 10.31
N LEU A 155 14.31 3.75 9.69
CA LEU A 155 15.15 3.70 8.48
C LEU A 155 16.51 3.04 8.75
N SER A 156 17.17 3.39 9.86
CA SER A 156 18.45 2.79 10.22
C SER A 156 18.34 1.27 10.42
N PHE A 157 17.25 0.80 11.00
CA PHE A 157 17.01 -0.63 11.21
C PHE A 157 16.58 -1.36 9.95
N LEU A 158 15.84 -0.69 9.05
CA LEU A 158 15.57 -1.24 7.73
C LEU A 158 16.86 -1.46 6.95
N LEU A 159 17.77 -0.47 6.97
CA LEU A 159 19.08 -0.59 6.31
C LEU A 159 19.91 -1.72 6.90
N ASP A 160 19.99 -1.83 8.24
CA ASP A 160 20.65 -2.94 8.94
C ASP A 160 20.05 -4.29 8.51
N ALA A 161 18.72 -4.43 8.51
CA ALA A 161 18.04 -5.67 8.15
C ALA A 161 18.21 -6.07 6.68
N LEU A 162 18.33 -5.09 5.78
CA LEU A 162 18.67 -5.33 4.37
C LEU A 162 20.12 -5.78 4.20
N GLN A 163 21.05 -5.18 4.95
CA GLN A 163 22.47 -5.53 4.91
C GLN A 163 22.76 -6.90 5.51
N THR A 164 22.03 -7.30 6.56
CA THR A 164 22.19 -8.61 7.21
C THR A 164 21.41 -9.74 6.53
N GLY A 165 20.52 -9.42 5.58
CA GLY A 165 19.68 -10.40 4.88
C GLY A 165 18.43 -10.88 5.64
N TYR A 166 18.05 -10.20 6.72
CA TYR A 166 16.80 -10.48 7.43
C TYR A 166 15.56 -10.07 6.64
N VAL A 167 15.71 -9.01 5.84
CA VAL A 167 14.71 -8.57 4.87
C VAL A 167 15.28 -8.85 3.49
N LYS A 168 14.53 -9.56 2.66
CA LYS A 168 14.92 -9.74 1.27
C LYS A 168 14.80 -8.38 0.59
N PRO A 169 15.86 -7.89 -0.07
CA PRO A 169 15.84 -6.57 -0.69
C PRO A 169 14.85 -6.47 -1.85
N GLY A 170 14.44 -7.61 -2.43
CA GLY A 170 13.61 -7.66 -3.63
C GLY A 170 14.18 -6.73 -4.70
N TYR A 171 13.31 -5.97 -5.34
CA TYR A 171 13.72 -4.78 -6.08
C TYR A 171 13.76 -3.58 -5.12
N CYS A 172 14.94 -3.17 -4.67
CA CYS A 172 15.10 -2.06 -3.71
C CYS A 172 14.37 -0.78 -4.14
N GLY A 173 14.23 -0.53 -5.45
CA GLY A 173 13.46 0.58 -6.00
C GLY A 173 11.97 0.51 -5.62
N GLU A 174 11.36 -0.68 -5.67
CA GLU A 174 9.96 -0.87 -5.27
C GLU A 174 9.77 -0.63 -3.78
N LEU A 175 10.64 -1.18 -2.94
CA LEU A 175 10.61 -0.95 -1.50
C LEU A 175 10.72 0.55 -1.16
N VAL A 176 11.63 1.26 -1.81
CA VAL A 176 11.78 2.72 -1.67
C VAL A 176 10.52 3.44 -2.16
N ALA A 177 9.90 2.99 -3.25
CA ALA A 177 8.65 3.56 -3.74
C ALA A 177 7.51 3.42 -2.72
N HIS A 178 7.35 2.25 -2.10
CA HIS A 178 6.32 2.04 -1.07
C HIS A 178 6.49 3.01 0.10
N LEU A 179 7.74 3.17 0.55
CA LEU A 179 8.09 4.09 1.62
C LEU A 179 7.83 5.55 1.22
N LEU A 180 8.26 5.97 0.03
CA LEU A 180 8.03 7.34 -0.45
C LEU A 180 6.53 7.65 -0.62
N LEU A 181 5.75 6.71 -1.15
CA LEU A 181 4.32 6.89 -1.37
C LEU A 181 3.56 6.96 -0.05
N THR A 182 3.88 6.11 0.94
CA THR A 182 3.27 6.20 2.28
C THR A 182 3.64 7.49 3.00
N ILE A 183 4.90 7.95 2.92
CA ILE A 183 5.30 9.23 3.51
C ILE A 183 4.62 10.42 2.81
N ALA A 184 4.58 10.40 1.48
CA ALA A 184 3.91 11.44 0.70
C ALA A 184 2.43 11.51 1.04
N TRP A 185 1.79 10.35 1.19
CA TRP A 185 0.42 10.23 1.65
C TRP A 185 0.23 10.84 3.05
N ASP A 186 1.01 10.40 4.05
CA ASP A 186 0.91 10.89 5.42
C ASP A 186 1.11 12.41 5.49
N GLN A 187 2.08 12.95 4.74
CA GLN A 187 2.31 14.40 4.69
C GLN A 187 1.13 15.15 4.06
N ALA A 188 0.50 14.57 3.05
CA ALA A 188 -0.62 15.19 2.37
C ALA A 188 -1.92 15.12 3.22
N THR A 189 -2.07 14.11 4.08
CA THR A 189 -3.25 13.91 4.96
C THR A 189 -3.14 14.51 6.34
N LYS A 190 -1.98 15.08 6.74
CA LYS A 190 -1.75 15.73 8.05
C LYS A 190 -2.86 16.68 8.54
N ASN A 191 -3.72 17.19 7.66
CA ASN A 191 -4.84 18.07 8.00
C ASN A 191 -6.21 17.61 7.44
N LYS A 192 -6.31 16.45 6.77
CA LYS A 192 -7.54 15.98 6.10
C LYS A 192 -7.55 14.45 6.01
N GLU A 193 -8.56 13.81 6.60
CA GLU A 193 -8.69 12.33 6.64
C GLU A 193 -8.78 11.71 5.24
N ILE A 194 -9.33 12.41 4.25
CA ILE A 194 -9.42 11.94 2.86
C ILE A 194 -9.15 13.09 1.90
N LEU A 195 -8.14 12.92 1.07
CA LEU A 195 -7.79 13.88 0.04
C LEU A 195 -8.74 13.68 -1.15
N SER A 196 -9.76 14.54 -1.26
CA SER A 196 -10.38 14.80 -2.56
C SER A 196 -9.27 15.30 -3.49
N LEU A 197 -9.08 14.62 -4.63
CA LEU A 197 -8.07 14.97 -5.64
C LEU A 197 -8.28 16.41 -6.18
N HIS A 198 -9.46 17.00 -5.97
CA HIS A 198 -9.77 18.38 -6.38
C HIS A 198 -9.15 19.43 -5.44
N ASN A 199 -8.70 19.04 -4.26
CA ASN A 199 -8.18 19.96 -3.24
C ASN A 199 -6.74 19.65 -2.78
N ASN A 200 -6.06 18.70 -3.45
CA ASN A 200 -4.70 18.31 -3.11
C ASN A 200 -3.79 18.27 -4.35
N LYS A 201 -3.17 19.40 -4.66
CA LYS A 201 -1.79 19.75 -4.27
C LYS A 201 -0.76 18.64 -3.93
N ALA A 202 -1.10 17.34 -3.84
CA ALA A 202 -0.23 16.28 -3.32
C ALA A 202 0.58 15.51 -4.38
N LEU A 203 0.48 15.86 -5.66
CA LEU A 203 1.38 15.35 -6.70
C LEU A 203 2.36 16.46 -7.12
N GLY A 204 3.50 16.52 -6.42
CA GLY A 204 4.75 17.12 -6.91
C GLY A 204 4.69 18.59 -7.34
N TYR A 205 4.80 19.50 -6.38
CA TYR A 205 4.94 20.94 -6.59
C TYR A 205 6.31 21.36 -7.15
N THR A 206 6.33 21.97 -8.32
CA THR A 206 7.37 22.93 -8.73
C THR A 206 6.72 24.18 -9.35
N LYS A 207 7.40 25.33 -9.25
CA LYS A 207 6.96 26.73 -9.44
C LYS A 207 6.16 27.12 -10.72
N ASP A 208 5.85 26.20 -11.63
CA ASP A 208 5.25 26.50 -12.93
C ASP A 208 3.71 26.30 -12.97
N GLN A 209 3.06 26.39 -11.81
CA GLN A 209 1.69 25.90 -11.59
C GLN A 209 0.57 26.63 -12.37
N LYS A 210 0.82 27.82 -12.94
CA LYS A 210 -0.23 28.53 -13.71
C LYS A 210 -0.52 27.90 -15.08
N ASN A 211 0.38 27.07 -15.62
CA ASN A 211 0.21 26.49 -16.96
C ASN A 211 -0.42 25.08 -16.96
N TYR A 212 -0.54 24.41 -15.82
CA TYR A 212 -0.89 22.98 -15.75
C TYR A 212 -2.35 22.69 -15.39
N GLU A 213 -3.04 23.61 -14.73
CA GLU A 213 -4.50 23.53 -14.60
C GLU A 213 -5.14 23.57 -16.01
N ASP A 214 -4.63 24.42 -16.89
CA ASP A 214 -5.08 24.53 -18.29
C ASP A 214 -4.80 23.26 -19.13
N GLU A 215 -3.73 22.51 -18.86
CA GLU A 215 -3.42 21.26 -19.60
C GLU A 215 -4.27 20.05 -19.16
N ILE A 216 -4.71 20.00 -17.89
CA ILE A 216 -5.53 18.91 -17.35
C ILE A 216 -7.02 19.16 -17.59
N GLN A 217 -7.46 20.43 -17.63
CA GLN A 217 -8.87 20.82 -17.72
C GLN A 217 -9.54 20.62 -19.10
N GLY A 218 -8.83 20.08 -20.09
CA GLY A 218 -9.36 19.93 -21.46
C GLY A 218 -10.17 18.67 -21.78
N LEU A 219 -10.36 17.71 -20.86
CA LEU A 219 -11.05 16.44 -21.15
C LEU A 219 -12.12 16.09 -20.08
N PRO A 220 -13.35 15.71 -20.47
CA PRO A 220 -14.41 15.33 -19.52
C PRO A 220 -14.01 14.20 -18.56
N HIS A 221 -13.16 13.29 -19.03
CA HIS A 221 -12.69 12.12 -18.26
C HIS A 221 -11.56 12.47 -17.27
N THR A 222 -10.76 13.51 -17.51
CA THR A 222 -9.71 13.94 -16.56
C THR A 222 -10.28 14.67 -15.36
N GLN A 223 -11.38 15.44 -15.53
CA GLN A 223 -12.10 16.06 -14.42
C GLN A 223 -12.67 15.03 -13.43
N ARG A 224 -13.21 13.90 -13.94
CA ARG A 224 -13.74 12.82 -13.08
C ARG A 224 -12.66 12.19 -12.21
N LEU A 225 -11.47 11.98 -12.76
CA LEU A 225 -10.34 11.44 -12.00
C LEU A 225 -9.75 12.49 -11.06
N ALA A 226 -9.67 13.75 -11.49
CA ALA A 226 -9.26 14.87 -10.65
C ALA A 226 -10.20 15.10 -9.47
N ASN A 227 -11.46 14.66 -9.54
CA ASN A 227 -12.41 14.70 -8.41
C ASN A 227 -12.42 13.42 -7.57
N GLY A 228 -11.69 12.38 -7.98
CA GLY A 228 -11.66 11.11 -7.28
C GLY A 228 -11.15 11.23 -5.84
N LEU A 229 -11.55 10.29 -5.00
CA LEU A 229 -10.97 10.05 -3.70
C LEU A 229 -9.89 9.00 -3.86
N LEU A 230 -8.69 9.29 -3.38
CA LEU A 230 -7.62 8.32 -3.19
C LEU A 230 -7.47 8.17 -1.68
N ALA A 231 -7.28 6.94 -1.19
CA ALA A 231 -6.99 6.70 0.22
C ALA A 231 -6.23 5.39 0.40
N PHE A 232 -5.08 5.43 1.06
CA PHE A 232 -4.33 4.22 1.45
C PHE A 232 -3.42 4.49 2.64
N THR A 233 -3.21 3.50 3.51
CA THR A 233 -2.27 3.55 4.65
C THR A 233 -1.15 2.53 4.49
N HIS A 234 -1.38 1.48 3.70
CA HIS A 234 -0.42 0.40 3.55
C HIS A 234 -0.50 -0.25 2.17
N PHE A 235 0.56 -0.98 1.86
CA PHE A 235 0.68 -1.82 0.67
C PHE A 235 0.44 -3.28 1.03
N ILE A 236 -0.21 -4.02 0.12
CA ILE A 236 -0.46 -5.45 0.26
C ILE A 236 0.00 -6.19 -1.01
N PRO A 237 0.70 -7.32 -0.90
CA PRO A 237 1.04 -8.13 -2.05
C PRO A 237 -0.21 -8.89 -2.52
N LEU A 238 -0.60 -8.68 -3.78
CA LEU A 238 -1.66 -9.47 -4.42
C LEU A 238 -1.20 -9.95 -5.79
N THR A 239 -1.52 -11.20 -6.10
CA THR A 239 -1.27 -11.77 -7.42
C THR A 239 -2.42 -11.40 -8.36
N ILE A 240 -2.45 -10.14 -8.80
CA ILE A 240 -3.48 -9.64 -9.72
C ILE A 240 -2.99 -9.75 -11.16
N THR A 241 -3.41 -10.81 -11.86
CA THR A 241 -3.12 -10.98 -13.30
C THR A 241 -4.29 -10.59 -14.21
N TYR A 242 -5.42 -10.20 -13.64
CA TYR A 242 -6.65 -9.81 -14.33
C TYR A 242 -7.05 -8.38 -13.96
N THR A 243 -7.96 -7.75 -14.70
CA THR A 243 -8.44 -6.41 -14.33
C THR A 243 -9.26 -6.52 -13.05
N PRO A 244 -8.88 -5.83 -11.95
CA PRO A 244 -9.70 -5.80 -10.74
C PRO A 244 -11.12 -5.35 -11.06
N THR A 245 -12.09 -6.10 -10.56
CA THR A 245 -13.51 -5.73 -10.59
C THR A 245 -13.76 -4.48 -9.73
N GLN A 246 -14.88 -3.81 -9.97
CA GLN A 246 -15.32 -2.67 -9.17
C GLN A 246 -15.42 -3.04 -7.68
N THR A 247 -15.94 -4.24 -7.38
CA THR A 247 -16.06 -4.78 -6.04
C THR A 247 -14.70 -4.98 -5.37
N GLU A 248 -13.71 -5.53 -6.07
CA GLU A 248 -12.36 -5.73 -5.51
C GLU A 248 -11.65 -4.40 -5.25
N LEU A 249 -11.71 -3.45 -6.20
CA LEU A 249 -11.16 -2.11 -6.00
C LEU A 249 -11.81 -1.40 -4.82
N ARG A 250 -13.12 -1.55 -4.66
CA ARG A 250 -13.87 -0.99 -3.54
C ARG A 250 -13.45 -1.62 -2.21
N SER A 251 -13.32 -2.94 -2.15
CA SER A 251 -12.81 -3.63 -0.95
C SER A 251 -11.40 -3.17 -0.58
N LEU A 252 -10.52 -2.96 -1.56
CA LEU A 252 -9.18 -2.42 -1.33
C LEU A 252 -9.23 -0.97 -0.81
N PHE A 253 -10.03 -0.12 -1.44
CA PHE A 253 -10.20 1.28 -1.04
C PHE A 253 -10.72 1.40 0.40
N ILE A 254 -11.77 0.63 0.74
CA ILE A 254 -12.39 0.62 2.06
C ILE A 254 -11.39 0.24 3.16
N ARG A 255 -10.42 -0.63 2.84
CA ARG A 255 -9.35 -1.05 3.75
C ARG A 255 -8.15 -0.10 3.75
N PHE A 256 -8.17 0.97 2.95
CA PHE A 256 -7.01 1.83 2.72
C PHE A 256 -5.79 1.03 2.23
N ALA A 257 -6.02 0.03 1.37
CA ALA A 257 -4.97 -0.85 0.87
C ALA A 257 -4.57 -0.48 -0.58
N ALA A 258 -3.31 -0.14 -0.76
CA ALA A 258 -2.66 -0.11 -2.07
C ALA A 258 -2.09 -1.50 -2.40
N VAL A 259 -1.99 -1.83 -3.69
CA VAL A 259 -1.60 -3.17 -4.13
C VAL A 259 -0.17 -3.17 -4.68
N ILE A 260 0.61 -4.16 -4.26
CA ILE A 260 1.85 -4.59 -4.89
C ILE A 260 1.49 -5.71 -5.85
N CYS A 261 1.80 -5.52 -7.13
CA CYS A 261 1.54 -6.50 -8.17
C CYS A 261 2.47 -7.71 -8.06
N LYS A 262 2.15 -8.78 -8.82
CA LYS A 262 2.98 -9.98 -8.81
C LYS A 262 4.41 -9.64 -9.27
N HIS A 263 5.39 -10.29 -8.67
CA HIS A 263 6.76 -10.22 -9.14
C HIS A 263 6.87 -10.51 -10.64
N ASN A 264 7.63 -9.66 -11.36
CA ASN A 264 7.79 -9.68 -12.81
C ASN A 264 6.49 -9.52 -13.62
N GLN A 265 5.45 -8.93 -13.03
CA GLN A 265 4.27 -8.51 -13.79
C GLN A 265 4.68 -7.46 -14.83
N ALA A 266 4.27 -7.68 -16.08
CA ALA A 266 4.70 -6.82 -17.17
C ALA A 266 3.97 -5.47 -17.10
N GLY A 267 4.74 -4.40 -16.93
CA GLY A 267 4.29 -3.03 -17.17
C GLY A 267 3.45 -2.40 -16.06
N VAL A 268 3.29 -3.03 -14.90
CA VAL A 268 2.83 -2.35 -13.67
C VAL A 268 3.49 -3.00 -12.45
N ASP A 269 3.84 -2.17 -11.46
CA ASP A 269 4.37 -2.62 -10.18
C ASP A 269 3.39 -2.37 -9.03
N LEU A 270 2.63 -1.25 -9.06
CA LEU A 270 1.62 -0.92 -8.04
C LEU A 270 0.26 -0.51 -8.63
N ILE A 271 -0.80 -0.78 -7.87
CA ILE A 271 -2.17 -0.31 -8.15
C ILE A 271 -2.72 0.41 -6.91
N LEU A 272 -3.18 1.65 -7.09
CA LEU A 272 -3.83 2.43 -6.02
C LEU A 272 -5.30 2.63 -6.39
N PRO A 273 -6.27 2.11 -5.60
CA PRO A 273 -7.69 2.30 -5.88
C PRO A 273 -8.11 3.77 -5.77
N VAL A 274 -9.00 4.22 -6.65
CA VAL A 274 -9.56 5.58 -6.65
C VAL A 274 -11.08 5.50 -6.71
N TRP A 275 -11.78 6.09 -5.75
CA TRP A 275 -13.24 6.18 -5.77
C TRP A 275 -13.67 7.44 -6.54
N LEU A 276 -14.36 7.29 -7.67
CA LEU A 276 -14.79 8.44 -8.46
C LEU A 276 -15.98 9.17 -7.81
N VAL A 277 -15.88 10.49 -7.75
CA VAL A 277 -16.96 11.38 -7.30
C VAL A 277 -17.65 11.97 -8.54
N LEU A 278 -18.97 11.89 -8.56
CA LEU A 278 -19.80 12.51 -9.59
C LEU A 278 -20.34 13.84 -9.06
N VAL A 279 -20.28 14.88 -9.90
CA VAL A 279 -20.96 16.14 -9.62
C VAL A 279 -22.34 16.04 -10.25
N GLN A 280 -23.39 16.09 -9.43
CA GLN A 280 -24.79 16.18 -9.87
C GLN A 280 -25.40 17.39 -9.16
N ASP A 281 -26.07 18.26 -9.92
CA ASP A 281 -26.78 19.45 -9.40
C ASP A 281 -25.95 20.38 -8.50
N GLY A 282 -24.63 20.47 -8.75
CA GLY A 282 -23.72 21.31 -7.97
C GLY A 282 -23.27 20.71 -6.63
N SER A 283 -23.75 19.51 -6.28
CA SER A 283 -23.28 18.73 -5.14
C SER A 283 -22.39 17.56 -5.55
N ASN A 284 -21.38 17.28 -4.73
CA ASN A 284 -20.50 16.13 -4.90
C ASN A 284 -21.18 14.87 -4.35
N HIS A 285 -21.39 13.89 -5.20
CA HIS A 285 -21.93 12.58 -4.83
C HIS A 285 -20.86 11.51 -5.04
N ILE A 286 -20.54 10.76 -3.99
CA ILE A 286 -19.72 9.56 -4.09
C ILE A 286 -20.56 8.52 -4.84
N SER A 287 -20.10 8.12 -6.02
CA SER A 287 -20.82 7.14 -6.84
C SER A 287 -20.61 5.75 -6.26
N SER A 288 -21.67 5.08 -5.83
CA SER A 288 -21.64 3.72 -5.25
C SER A 288 -20.63 2.78 -5.90
N ASP A 289 -20.61 2.74 -7.23
CA ASP A 289 -20.00 1.62 -7.96
C ASP A 289 -18.91 2.01 -8.95
N LEU A 290 -18.40 3.25 -8.87
CA LEU A 290 -17.41 3.76 -9.83
C LEU A 290 -16.03 3.91 -9.20
N MET A 291 -15.29 2.82 -9.21
CA MET A 291 -13.88 2.73 -8.92
C MET A 291 -13.03 2.86 -10.18
N SER A 292 -11.95 3.60 -10.02
CA SER A 292 -10.81 3.74 -10.90
C SER A 292 -9.55 3.30 -10.15
N TYR A 293 -8.38 3.51 -10.74
CA TYR A 293 -7.09 3.22 -10.16
C TYR A 293 -5.98 4.11 -10.73
N PHE A 294 -4.90 4.23 -9.97
CA PHE A 294 -3.60 4.60 -10.51
C PHE A 294 -2.79 3.34 -10.76
N LEU A 295 -2.20 3.24 -11.95
CA LEU A 295 -1.19 2.23 -12.28
C LEU A 295 0.18 2.89 -12.15
N ILE A 296 1.08 2.28 -11.38
CA ILE A 296 2.42 2.81 -11.16
C ILE A 296 3.46 1.82 -11.66
N GLN A 297 4.34 2.27 -12.55
CA GLN A 297 5.57 1.58 -12.91
C GLN A 297 6.76 2.25 -12.22
N ILE A 298 7.61 1.46 -11.59
CA ILE A 298 8.80 1.88 -10.87
C ILE A 298 10.02 1.41 -11.64
N LYS A 299 11.00 2.30 -11.76
CA LYS A 299 12.31 2.05 -12.36
C LYS A 299 13.36 2.68 -11.47
N ASN A 300 14.53 2.05 -11.40
CA ASN A 300 15.71 2.72 -10.88
C ASN A 300 16.19 3.74 -11.91
N TRP A 301 16.70 4.86 -11.43
CA TRP A 301 17.17 5.94 -12.27
C TRP A 301 18.34 5.49 -13.14
N ASN A 302 18.28 5.89 -14.40
CA ASN A 302 19.35 5.80 -15.36
C ASN A 302 19.45 7.17 -16.07
N LYS A 303 20.63 7.54 -16.58
CA LYS A 303 20.82 8.79 -17.36
C LYS A 303 19.85 8.87 -18.53
N PHE A 304 19.46 7.71 -19.07
CA PHE A 304 18.44 7.55 -20.09
C PHE A 304 17.16 7.00 -19.48
N TYR A 305 16.04 7.21 -20.15
CA TYR A 305 14.83 6.44 -19.87
C TYR A 305 15.06 4.97 -20.19
N ASP A 306 14.17 4.08 -19.74
CA ASP A 306 14.23 2.68 -20.18
C ASP A 306 14.07 2.59 -21.70
N ASP A 307 14.56 1.50 -22.29
CA ASP A 307 14.59 1.29 -23.75
C ASP A 307 13.21 1.37 -24.41
N ASP A 308 12.15 1.13 -23.63
CA ASP A 308 10.78 1.15 -24.06
C ASP A 308 10.06 2.49 -23.81
N TRP A 309 10.75 3.50 -23.30
CA TRP A 309 10.16 4.82 -23.11
C TRP A 309 9.84 5.53 -24.46
N PRO A 310 8.71 6.25 -24.58
CA PRO A 310 7.68 6.53 -23.58
C PRO A 310 6.57 5.47 -23.49
N ALA A 311 6.69 4.34 -24.20
CA ALA A 311 5.69 3.29 -24.17
C ALA A 311 5.51 2.71 -22.76
N SER A 312 6.60 2.57 -21.99
CA SER A 312 6.60 2.15 -20.58
C SER A 312 5.76 3.02 -19.65
N ALA A 313 5.53 4.29 -19.97
CA ALA A 313 4.69 5.20 -19.20
C ALA A 313 3.31 5.43 -19.82
N THR A 314 3.03 4.81 -20.96
CA THR A 314 1.83 5.07 -21.76
C THR A 314 1.20 3.75 -22.19
N SER A 315 1.48 3.26 -23.39
CA SER A 315 0.82 2.06 -23.94
C SER A 315 1.06 0.79 -23.12
N LYS A 316 2.25 0.64 -22.50
CA LYS A 316 2.58 -0.53 -21.65
C LYS A 316 2.04 -0.42 -20.23
N LEU A 317 1.68 0.79 -19.77
CA LEU A 317 1.02 1.02 -18.48
C LEU A 317 -0.49 1.24 -18.69
N SER A 318 -1.05 0.59 -19.70
CA SER A 318 -2.48 0.67 -20.03
C SER A 318 -3.23 -0.56 -19.54
N LYS A 319 -4.52 -0.41 -19.24
CA LYS A 319 -5.41 -1.52 -18.85
C LYS A 319 -5.23 -2.76 -19.75
N LYS A 320 -5.23 -2.55 -21.07
CA LYS A 320 -5.12 -3.62 -22.08
C LYS A 320 -3.80 -4.38 -22.02
N TYR A 321 -2.70 -3.68 -21.72
CA TYR A 321 -1.38 -4.30 -21.65
C TYR A 321 -1.16 -5.00 -20.31
N VAL A 322 -1.52 -4.31 -19.23
CA VAL A 322 -1.31 -4.75 -17.84
C VAL A 322 -2.21 -5.93 -17.50
N PHE A 323 -3.48 -5.86 -17.88
CA PHE A 323 -4.47 -6.89 -17.63
C PHE A 323 -4.81 -7.55 -18.97
N LYS A 324 -4.05 -8.59 -19.32
CA LYS A 324 -4.32 -9.39 -20.53
C LYS A 324 -5.72 -10.00 -20.38
N SER A 325 -6.72 -9.48 -21.10
CA SER A 325 -8.07 -10.03 -21.07
C SER A 325 -8.09 -11.37 -21.79
N GLU A 326 -8.32 -12.48 -21.10
CA GLU A 326 -8.74 -13.74 -21.75
C GLU A 326 -10.17 -13.66 -22.28
N SER A 327 -10.95 -12.67 -21.84
CA SER A 327 -12.32 -12.39 -22.26
C SER A 327 -12.38 -11.17 -23.18
N ALA A 328 -11.90 -11.34 -24.41
CA ALA A 328 -12.20 -10.47 -25.54
C ALA A 328 -13.42 -10.96 -26.35
N SER A 329 -14.37 -11.66 -25.69
CA SER A 329 -15.50 -12.33 -26.35
C SER A 329 -16.88 -11.76 -25.99
N THR A 330 -16.97 -10.66 -25.26
CA THR A 330 -18.20 -9.87 -25.18
C THR A 330 -17.89 -8.45 -25.64
N GLY A 331 -18.41 -8.10 -26.81
CA GLY A 331 -18.24 -6.81 -27.50
C GLY A 331 -18.86 -5.62 -26.79
N GLU A 332 -18.83 -5.58 -25.47
CA GLU A 332 -19.05 -4.33 -24.74
C GLU A 332 -17.72 -3.60 -24.72
N GLU A 333 -17.56 -2.63 -25.63
CA GLU A 333 -16.77 -1.43 -25.40
C GLU A 333 -17.40 -0.66 -24.21
N GLY A 334 -17.45 -1.30 -23.03
CA GLY A 334 -17.97 -0.74 -21.82
C GLY A 334 -17.09 0.45 -21.45
N ASN A 335 -17.68 1.65 -21.49
CA ASN A 335 -17.15 2.92 -21.03
C ASN A 335 -15.86 2.74 -20.21
N LEU A 336 -14.70 2.87 -20.85
CA LEU A 336 -13.42 2.81 -20.13
C LEU A 336 -13.41 3.95 -19.11
N LEU A 337 -13.53 3.60 -17.83
CA LEU A 337 -13.35 4.57 -16.76
C LEU A 337 -11.95 5.16 -16.88
N PRO A 338 -11.80 6.49 -16.64
CA PRO A 338 -10.49 7.11 -16.65
C PRO A 338 -9.60 6.46 -15.60
N TYR A 339 -8.30 6.34 -15.88
CA TYR A 339 -7.27 5.92 -14.92
C TYR A 339 -6.04 6.82 -15.09
N LEU A 340 -5.17 6.85 -14.06
CA LEU A 340 -3.88 7.55 -14.13
C LEU A 340 -2.77 6.53 -14.27
N SER A 341 -1.80 6.81 -15.12
CA SER A 341 -0.56 6.04 -15.24
C SER A 341 0.59 6.90 -14.73
N LEU A 342 1.32 6.40 -13.73
CA LEU A 342 2.51 7.05 -13.16
C LEU A 342 3.74 6.21 -13.45
N TYR A 343 4.77 6.85 -13.99
CA TYR A 343 6.07 6.24 -14.18
C TYR A 343 7.09 6.93 -13.28
N LEU A 344 7.68 6.18 -12.36
CA LEU A 344 8.58 6.66 -11.34
C LEU A 344 10.00 6.18 -11.62
N GLN A 345 10.94 7.11 -11.74
CA GLN A 345 12.38 6.82 -11.76
C GLN A 345 13.03 7.26 -10.45
N LEU A 346 13.55 6.32 -9.68
CA LEU A 346 14.07 6.56 -8.33
C LEU A 346 15.59 6.57 -8.31
N GLY A 347 16.19 7.54 -7.62
CA GLY A 347 17.65 7.70 -7.51
C GLY A 347 18.26 8.80 -8.40
N ALA A 348 17.44 9.62 -9.05
CA ALA A 348 17.91 10.79 -9.79
C ALA A 348 18.49 11.85 -8.85
N GLN A 349 19.60 12.50 -9.22
CA GLN A 349 20.18 13.60 -8.43
C GLN A 349 19.28 14.84 -8.35
N LYS A 350 18.42 15.04 -9.36
CA LYS A 350 17.46 16.15 -9.41
C LYS A 350 16.07 15.61 -9.76
N PRO A 351 15.02 16.02 -9.04
CA PRO A 351 13.66 15.61 -9.37
C PRO A 351 13.24 16.23 -10.72
N LYS A 352 12.54 15.44 -11.54
CA LYS A 352 11.96 15.88 -12.80
C LYS A 352 10.56 15.28 -12.93
N LEU A 353 9.58 16.10 -13.26
CA LEU A 353 8.21 15.69 -13.57
C LEU A 353 7.92 15.97 -15.04
N GLN A 354 7.20 15.06 -15.70
CA GLN A 354 6.80 15.22 -17.10
C GLN A 354 5.40 14.63 -17.30
N SER A 355 4.51 15.40 -17.93
CA SER A 355 3.19 14.94 -18.38
C SER A 355 3.29 14.35 -19.80
N LEU A 356 2.58 13.25 -20.04
CA LEU A 356 2.46 12.63 -21.35
C LEU A 356 0.99 12.45 -21.69
N HIS A 357 0.52 13.11 -22.75
CA HIS A 357 -0.83 12.88 -23.25
C HIS A 357 -0.83 11.79 -24.32
N ILE A 358 -1.61 10.74 -24.09
CA ILE A 358 -1.72 9.56 -24.98
C ILE A 358 -2.06 9.98 -26.42
N GLY A 359 -2.91 11.00 -26.61
CA GLY A 359 -3.27 11.52 -27.93
C GLY A 359 -2.18 12.33 -28.67
N LYS A 360 -1.17 12.88 -27.97
CA LYS A 360 -0.09 13.71 -28.57
C LYS A 360 1.17 12.92 -28.92
N LEU A 361 1.29 11.66 -28.49
CA LEU A 361 2.50 10.82 -28.69
C LEU A 361 2.83 10.52 -30.16
N ALA A 362 1.85 10.58 -31.06
CA ALA A 362 2.07 10.44 -32.50
C ALA A 362 3.04 11.51 -33.06
N ARG A 363 3.06 12.71 -32.46
CA ARG A 363 3.98 13.80 -32.85
C ARG A 363 5.35 13.72 -32.16
N PHE A 364 5.43 13.14 -30.96
CA PHE A 364 6.68 13.01 -30.20
C PHE A 364 7.68 12.03 -30.83
N LYS A 365 7.21 10.93 -31.45
CA LYS A 365 8.06 9.99 -32.21
C LYS A 365 8.83 10.66 -33.36
N HIS A 366 8.31 11.75 -33.93
CA HIS A 366 8.99 12.51 -34.98
C HIS A 366 10.07 13.45 -34.45
N LYS A 367 9.93 13.95 -33.22
CA LYS A 367 10.87 14.92 -32.63
C LYS A 367 12.11 14.24 -32.05
N ILE A 368 11.95 13.12 -31.35
CA ILE A 368 13.07 12.34 -30.78
C ILE A 368 13.96 11.74 -31.88
N LYS A 369 13.39 11.30 -33.03
CA LYS A 369 14.16 10.85 -34.19
C LYS A 369 15.00 11.95 -34.85
N LYS A 370 14.65 13.23 -34.66
CA LYS A 370 15.40 14.38 -35.15
C LYS A 370 16.51 14.80 -34.17
N GLU A 371 16.24 14.76 -32.87
CA GLU A 371 17.21 15.15 -31.82
C GLU A 371 18.26 14.06 -31.54
N GLY A 372 18.00 12.79 -31.88
CA GLY A 372 19.00 11.70 -31.84
C GLY A 372 19.89 11.60 -33.09
N LYS A 373 19.83 12.57 -34.01
CA LYS A 373 20.70 12.70 -35.19
C LYS A 373 21.29 14.10 -35.25
N THR A 374 22.04 14.50 -34.23
CA THR A 374 23.02 15.59 -34.27
C THR A 374 24.13 15.30 -33.28
#